data_AF-A0A7H1MM76-F1
#
_entry.id   AF-A0A7H1MM76-F1
#
_cell.length_a   1.000
_cell.length_b   1.000
_cell.length_c   1.000
_cell.angle_alpha   90.00
_cell.angle_beta   90.00
_cell.angle_gamma   90.00
#
_symmetry.space_group_name_H-M   'P 1'
#
loop_
_entity.id
_entity.type
_entity.pdbx_description
1 polymer ?
#
loop_
_entity_poly.entity_id
_entity_poly.type
_entity_poly.pdbx_seq_one_letter_code
_entity_poly.pdbx_strand_id
1 'polypeptide(L)'
;MFGLKKLKLKPEVYDAELLDAIDDVKYDYEKAKASEIALFESEIDPRWIKAQTAFAKQKYFFLLRAARTRKMKGQWQRSIIRSEQLD
;
A
#
# COMPACT_ATOMS: atom_id res chain seq x y z
N MET A 1 -23.28 -3.22 -33.79
CA MET A 1 -21.82 -3.27 -33.57
C MET A 1 -21.45 -2.36 -32.41
N PHE A 2 -21.25 -2.91 -31.21
CA PHE A 2 -20.81 -2.14 -30.05
C PHE A 2 -19.29 -2.26 -29.93
N GLY A 3 -18.56 -1.35 -30.58
CA GLY A 3 -17.14 -1.19 -30.35
C GLY A 3 -16.93 -0.55 -28.99
N LEU A 4 -16.53 -1.34 -27.99
CA LEU A 4 -16.01 -0.82 -26.73
C LEU A 4 -14.75 0.00 -27.06
N LYS A 5 -14.91 1.33 -27.11
CA LYS A 5 -13.77 2.25 -27.16
C LYS A 5 -12.94 1.98 -25.91
N LYS A 6 -11.79 1.33 -26.06
CA LYS A 6 -10.82 1.20 -24.97
C LYS A 6 -10.51 2.60 -24.47
N LEU A 7 -11.02 2.93 -23.28
CA LEU A 7 -10.62 4.12 -22.55
C LEU A 7 -9.10 4.02 -22.39
N LYS A 8 -8.37 4.79 -23.18
CA LYS A 8 -6.91 4.90 -23.05
C LYS A 8 -6.68 5.69 -21.77
N LEU A 9 -6.52 4.98 -20.66
CA LEU A 9 -6.09 5.57 -19.41
C LEU A 9 -4.74 6.27 -19.68
N LYS A 10 -4.67 7.57 -19.40
CA LYS A 10 -3.44 8.32 -19.61
C LYS A 10 -2.36 7.71 -18.71
N PRO A 11 -1.19 7.33 -19.25
CA PRO A 11 -0.13 6.67 -18.45
C PRO A 11 0.24 7.46 -17.20
N GLU A 12 0.29 8.79 -17.30
CA GLU A 12 0.61 9.71 -16.19
C GLU A 12 -0.43 9.66 -15.06
N VAL A 13 -1.72 9.55 -15.39
CA VAL A 13 -2.80 9.47 -14.40
C VAL A 13 -2.71 8.16 -13.64
N TYR A 14 -2.49 7.05 -14.36
CA TYR A 14 -2.28 5.76 -13.74
C TYR A 14 -1.04 5.75 -12.84
N ASP A 15 0.07 6.35 -13.29
CA ASP A 15 1.31 6.41 -12.52
C ASP A 15 1.14 7.24 -11.24
N ALA A 16 0.35 8.32 -11.29
CA ALA A 16 0.00 9.10 -10.11
C ALA A 16 -0.86 8.30 -9.12
N GLU A 17 -1.94 7.66 -9.59
CA GLU A 17 -2.81 6.81 -8.77
C GLU A 17 -2.04 5.62 -8.17
N LEU A 18 -1.11 5.04 -8.92
CA LEU A 18 -0.27 3.95 -8.43
C LEU A 18 0.70 4.43 -7.34
N LEU A 19 1.24 5.64 -7.45
CA LEU A 19 2.06 6.22 -6.38
C LEU A 19 1.23 6.42 -5.10
N ASP A 20 0.05 7.02 -5.22
CA ASP A 20 -0.83 7.26 -4.07
C ASP A 20 -1.23 5.94 -3.40
N ALA A 21 -1.58 4.92 -4.21
CA ALA A 21 -1.90 3.59 -3.71
C ALA A 21 -0.71 2.90 -3.02
N ILE A 22 0.52 3.12 -3.51
CA ILE A 22 1.74 2.58 -2.88
C ILE A 22 1.98 3.23 -1.52
N ASP A 23 1.82 4.54 -1.41
CA ASP A 23 1.96 5.27 -0.16
C ASP A 23 0.93 4.75 0.87
N ASP A 24 -0.30 4.52 0.43
CA ASP A 24 -1.37 4.01 1.30
C ASP A 24 -1.10 2.61 1.85
N VAL A 25 -0.77 1.65 0.98
CA VAL A 25 -0.51 0.28 1.43
C VAL A 25 0.82 0.16 2.20
N LYS A 26 1.77 1.09 1.98
CA LYS A 26 2.99 1.18 2.79
C LYS A 26 2.65 1.61 4.20
N TYR A 27 1.83 2.66 4.36
CA TYR A 27 1.35 3.08 5.68
C TYR A 27 0.63 1.94 6.38
N ASP A 28 -0.28 1.24 5.70
CA ASP A 28 -1.05 0.14 6.28
C ASP A 28 -0.13 -1.00 6.74
N TYR A 29 0.93 -1.30 5.98
CA TYR A 29 1.95 -2.26 6.38
C TYR A 29 2.75 -1.81 7.60
N GLU A 30 3.17 -0.55 7.67
CA GLU A 30 3.88 0.01 8.82
C GLU A 30 3.00 0.02 10.07
N LYS A 31 1.73 0.40 9.94
CA LYS A 31 0.72 0.33 11.01
C LYS A 31 0.51 -1.10 11.50
N ALA A 32 0.31 -2.07 10.59
CA ALA A 32 0.16 -3.48 10.97
C ALA A 32 1.39 -4.02 11.69
N LYS A 33 2.60 -3.63 11.25
CA LYS A 33 3.86 -4.00 11.92
C LYS A 33 3.95 -3.39 13.33
N ALA A 34 3.56 -2.13 13.50
CA ALA A 34 3.51 -1.49 14.82
C ALA A 34 2.51 -2.20 15.75
N SER A 35 1.32 -2.54 15.23
CA SER A 35 0.33 -3.32 15.95
C SER A 35 0.87 -4.71 16.35
N GLU A 36 1.58 -5.40 15.46
CA GLU A 36 2.19 -6.71 15.78
C GLU A 36 3.18 -6.63 16.95
N ILE A 37 3.96 -5.55 17.03
CA ILE A 37 4.91 -5.34 18.13
C ILE A 37 4.16 -5.03 19.43
N ALA A 38 3.19 -4.10 19.39
CA ALA A 38 2.44 -3.68 20.56
C ALA A 38 1.54 -4.81 21.14
N LEU A 39 0.95 -5.62 20.27
CA LEU A 39 0.04 -6.70 20.66
C LEU A 39 0.73 -7.90 21.31
N PHE A 40 2.08 -7.97 21.29
CA PHE A 40 2.82 -8.98 22.04
C PHE A 40 2.52 -8.93 23.55
N GLU A 41 1.96 -7.82 24.05
CA GLU A 41 1.51 -7.63 25.43
C GLU A 41 0.04 -8.06 25.69
N SER A 42 -0.67 -8.62 24.71
CA SER A 42 -2.12 -8.93 24.79
C SER A 42 -2.48 -10.42 24.60
N GLU A 43 -3.61 -10.89 25.15
CA GLU A 43 -4.12 -12.28 25.01
C GLU A 43 -4.76 -12.59 23.62
N ILE A 44 -4.20 -12.07 22.53
CA ILE A 44 -4.69 -12.33 21.17
C ILE A 44 -3.83 -13.42 20.50
N ASP A 45 -4.43 -14.27 19.66
CA ASP A 45 -3.71 -15.30 18.91
C ASP A 45 -2.60 -14.67 18.02
N PRO A 46 -1.32 -14.92 18.33
CA PRO A 46 -0.20 -14.34 17.60
C PRO A 46 -0.17 -14.71 16.12
N ARG A 47 -0.80 -15.84 15.74
CA ARG A 47 -0.85 -16.30 14.35
C ARG A 47 -1.72 -15.39 13.48
N TRP A 48 -2.82 -14.87 14.04
CA TRP A 48 -3.73 -13.98 13.31
C TRP A 48 -3.08 -12.64 13.02
N ILE A 49 -2.42 -12.05 14.02
CA ILE A 49 -1.73 -10.77 13.87
C ILE A 49 -0.60 -10.89 12.84
N LYS A 50 0.22 -11.94 12.93
CA LYS A 50 1.28 -12.22 11.93
C LYS A 50 0.72 -12.41 10.53
N ALA A 51 -0.43 -13.07 10.39
CA ALA A 51 -1.08 -13.25 9.09
C ALA A 51 -1.55 -11.90 8.51
N GLN A 52 -2.10 -11.01 9.34
CA GLN A 52 -2.50 -9.67 8.92
C GLN A 52 -1.29 -8.83 8.45
N THR A 53 -0.19 -8.82 9.21
CA THR A 53 1.04 -8.14 8.80
C THR A 53 1.60 -8.72 7.50
N ALA A 54 1.63 -10.05 7.36
CA ALA A 54 2.10 -10.71 6.15
C ALA A 54 1.23 -10.36 4.93
N PHE A 55 -0.09 -10.27 5.10
CA PHE A 55 -1.01 -9.87 4.05
C PHE A 55 -0.81 -8.41 3.62
N ALA A 56 -0.68 -7.48 4.58
CA ALA A 56 -0.38 -6.07 4.29
C ALA A 56 0.96 -5.92 3.55
N LYS A 57 1.98 -6.67 3.98
CA LYS A 57 3.28 -6.73 3.30
C LYS A 57 3.14 -7.18 1.84
N GLN A 58 2.38 -8.24 1.58
CA GLN A 58 2.20 -8.76 0.22
C GLN A 58 1.52 -7.73 -0.70
N LYS A 59 0.51 -6.99 -0.22
CA LYS A 59 -0.13 -5.90 -0.98
C LYS A 59 0.88 -4.81 -1.37
N TYR A 60 1.70 -4.38 -0.41
CA TYR A 60 2.73 -3.38 -0.67
C TYR A 60 3.74 -3.83 -1.74
N PHE A 61 4.28 -5.05 -1.62
CA PHE A 61 5.22 -5.56 -2.61
C PHE A 61 4.60 -5.81 -3.99
N PHE A 62 3.32 -6.15 -4.04
CA PHE A 62 2.59 -6.29 -5.29
C PHE A 62 2.55 -4.96 -6.07
N LEU A 63 2.19 -3.86 -5.41
CA LEU A 63 2.15 -2.54 -6.05
C LEU A 63 3.55 -2.01 -6.38
N LEU A 64 4.55 -2.24 -5.53
CA LEU A 64 5.95 -1.93 -5.86
C LEU A 64 6.43 -2.68 -7.11
N ARG A 65 6.04 -3.95 -7.28
CA ARG A 65 6.38 -4.70 -8.48
C ARG A 65 5.74 -4.07 -9.71
N ALA A 66 4.48 -3.64 -9.64
CA ALA A 66 3.82 -2.94 -10.75
C ALA A 66 4.56 -1.65 -11.14
N ALA A 67 4.97 -0.86 -10.15
CA ALA A 67 5.69 0.39 -10.40
C ALA A 67 7.11 0.16 -10.97
N ARG A 68 7.80 -0.91 -10.53
CA ARG A 68 9.08 -1.34 -11.10
C ARG A 68 8.95 -1.74 -12.57
N THR A 69 7.93 -2.51 -12.93
CA THR A 69 7.67 -2.92 -14.32
C THR A 69 7.49 -1.69 -15.23
N ARG A 70 6.92 -0.60 -14.68
CA ARG A 70 6.72 0.66 -15.39
C ARG A 70 7.92 1.61 -15.34
N LYS A 71 9.03 1.20 -14.71
CA LYS A 71 10.25 2.00 -14.54
C LYS A 71 9.99 3.38 -13.90
N MET A 72 8.98 3.47 -13.03
CA MET A 72 8.68 4.71 -12.32
C MET A 72 9.89 5.10 -11.46
N LYS A 73 10.38 6.33 -11.64
CA LYS A 73 11.49 6.92 -10.88
C LYS A 73 10.95 8.16 -10.17
N GLY A 74 10.83 8.14 -8.85
CA GLY A 74 10.29 9.30 -8.13
C GLY A 74 10.09 9.02 -6.65
N GLN A 75 9.98 10.09 -5.85
CA GLN A 75 9.86 10.04 -4.39
C GLN A 75 8.67 9.19 -3.94
N TRP A 76 8.94 7.94 -3.54
CA TRP A 76 7.98 6.95 -3.01
C TRP A 76 7.46 7.27 -1.60
N GLN A 77 7.62 8.51 -1.17
CA GLN A 77 7.35 8.96 0.18
C GLN A 77 6.85 10.39 0.08
N ARG A 78 5.57 10.57 -0.21
CA ARG A 78 4.92 11.81 0.21
C ARG A 78 4.75 11.72 1.72
N SER A 79 5.07 12.79 2.44
CA SER A 79 4.75 12.90 3.86
C SER A 79 3.24 13.07 4.01
N ILE A 80 2.49 11.99 3.85
CA ILE A 80 1.06 11.96 4.15
C ILE A 80 0.95 11.81 5.66
N ILE A 81 0.73 12.94 6.35
CA ILE A 81 0.36 12.92 7.77
C ILE A 81 -1.08 12.43 7.81
N ARG A 82 -1.30 11.19 8.28
CA ARG A 82 -2.66 10.70 8.50
C ARG A 82 -3.20 11.28 9.81
N SER A 83 -4.51 11.51 9.88
CA SER A 83 -5.18 12.15 11.03
C SER A 83 -4.87 11.44 12.36
N GLU A 84 -4.65 10.13 12.31
CA GLU A 84 -4.29 9.28 13.45
C GLU A 84 -2.90 9.58 14.06
N GLN A 85 -2.08 10.45 13.43
CA GLN A 85 -0.73 10.82 13.89
C GLN A 85 -0.67 12.23 14.50
N LEU A 86 -1.80 12.95 14.57
CA LEU A 86 -1.88 14.34 15.06
C LEU A 86 -2.33 14.43 16.54
N ASP A 87 -2.57 13.29 17.19
CA ASP A 87 -2.87 13.16 18.62
C ASP A 87 -1.61 12.81 19.42
#